data_AF-A0AAV0RPZ9-F1
#
_entry.id   AF-A0AAV0RPZ9-F1
#
_cell.length_a   1.000
_cell.length_b   1.000
_cell.length_c   1.000
_cell.angle_alpha   90.00
_cell.angle_beta   90.00
_cell.angle_gamma   90.00
#
_symmetry.space_group_name_H-M   'P 1'
#
loop_
_entity.id
_entity.type
_entity.pdbx_description
1 polymer ?
#
loop_
_entity_poly.entity_id
_entity_poly.type
_entity_poly.pdbx_seq_one_letter_code
_entity_poly.pdbx_strand_id
1 'polypeptide(L)'
;MNSARRGWWTPASVISSANFLLRHVMRNNSLTQARRNISRHYDLSNEFFALFLDETMTYSSGIFKNEDDDDLKGAQLRKISSLIQKVITQTHTNKGLV
;
A
#
# COMPACT_ATOMS: atom_id res chain seq x y z
N MET A 1 53.68 -1.41 26.18
CA MET A 1 53.22 -2.50 25.30
C MET A 1 51.85 -2.96 25.78
N ASN A 2 50.80 -2.77 24.97
CA ASN A 2 49.63 -3.66 24.84
C ASN A 2 48.59 -3.00 23.91
N SER A 3 48.69 -3.33 22.62
CA SER A 3 47.69 -2.98 21.61
C SER A 3 46.56 -4.00 21.62
N ALA A 4 45.42 -3.66 22.23
CA ALA A 4 44.20 -4.46 22.13
C ALA A 4 43.64 -4.36 20.70
N ARG A 5 43.82 -5.43 19.92
CA ARG A 5 43.30 -5.56 18.56
C ARG A 5 41.78 -5.73 18.62
N ARG A 6 41.02 -4.65 18.39
CA ARG A 6 39.56 -4.68 18.17
C ARG A 6 39.27 -5.29 16.79
N GLY A 7 38.99 -6.59 16.76
CA GLY A 7 38.61 -7.31 15.53
C GLY A 7 37.16 -7.01 15.12
N TRP A 8 36.93 -6.79 13.83
CA TRP A 8 35.65 -6.48 13.18
C TRP A 8 34.59 -7.61 13.20
N TRP A 9 34.87 -8.73 13.87
CA TRP A 9 33.95 -9.88 13.99
C TRP A 9 33.54 -10.05 15.47
N THR A 10 32.66 -9.19 15.98
CA THR A 10 31.98 -9.45 17.26
C THR A 10 30.69 -10.24 17.03
N PRO A 11 30.38 -11.29 17.83
CA PRO A 11 29.14 -12.09 17.72
C PRO A 11 27.83 -11.29 17.78
N ALA A 12 27.88 -10.04 18.24
CA ALA A 12 26.74 -9.13 18.29
C ALA A 12 26.07 -8.93 16.91
N SER A 13 26.85 -8.94 15.81
CA SER A 13 26.30 -8.78 14.46
C SER A 13 25.50 -10.01 13.98
N VAL A 14 25.87 -11.21 14.45
CA VAL A 14 25.18 -12.47 14.11
C VAL A 14 23.88 -12.60 14.89
N ILE A 15 23.89 -12.25 16.19
CA ILE A 15 22.69 -12.28 17.05
C ILE A 15 21.63 -11.28 16.56
N SER A 16 22.05 -10.09 16.14
CA SER A 16 21.15 -9.08 15.58
C SER A 16 20.48 -9.57 14.28
N SER A 17 21.24 -10.23 13.41
CA SER A 17 20.73 -10.79 12.14
C SER A 17 19.71 -11.90 12.36
N ALA A 18 19.94 -12.80 13.34
CA ALA A 18 18.99 -13.86 13.67
C ALA A 18 17.65 -13.31 14.22
N ASN A 19 17.70 -12.28 15.07
CA ASN A 19 16.50 -11.62 15.58
C ASN A 19 15.68 -10.95 14.46
N PHE A 20 16.34 -10.36 13.46
CA PHE A 20 15.66 -9.76 12.31
C PHE A 20 14.93 -10.82 11.47
N LEU A 21 15.59 -11.94 11.16
CA LEU A 21 15.02 -13.05 10.40
C LEU A 21 13.85 -13.71 11.14
N LEU A 22 14.01 -13.99 12.44
CA LEU A 22 12.94 -14.55 13.27
C LEU A 22 11.72 -13.61 13.35
N ARG A 23 11.94 -12.31 13.56
CA ARG A 23 10.85 -11.32 13.53
C ARG A 23 10.16 -11.23 12.18
N HIS A 24 10.91 -11.38 11.08
CA HIS A 24 10.35 -11.36 9.73
C HIS A 24 9.48 -12.58 9.45
N VAL A 25 9.96 -13.78 9.79
CA VAL A 25 9.21 -15.05 9.62
C VAL A 25 7.98 -15.10 10.55
N MET A 26 8.07 -14.56 11.76
CA MET A 26 6.93 -14.48 12.69
C MET A 26 5.92 -13.37 12.35
N ARG A 27 6.16 -12.56 11.32
CA ARG A 27 5.26 -11.47 10.90
C ARG A 27 4.13 -12.00 10.04
N ASN A 28 3.37 -12.94 10.58
CA ASN A 28 2.30 -13.61 9.86
C ASN A 28 1.14 -12.63 9.60
N ASN A 29 0.60 -12.61 8.38
CA ASN A 29 -0.50 -11.71 8.00
C ASN A 29 -1.85 -12.32 8.42
N SER A 30 -2.09 -12.42 9.72
CA SER A 30 -3.40 -12.86 10.24
C SER A 30 -4.46 -11.80 9.98
N LEU A 31 -5.73 -12.22 9.85
CA LEU A 31 -6.86 -11.29 9.64
C LEU A 31 -6.95 -10.23 10.75
N THR A 32 -6.71 -10.61 12.00
CA THR A 32 -6.70 -9.69 13.14
C THR A 32 -5.58 -8.66 13.03
N GLN A 33 -4.38 -9.08 12.62
CA GLN A 33 -3.25 -8.17 12.42
C GLN A 33 -3.46 -7.26 11.22
N ALA A 34 -3.99 -7.79 10.11
CA ALA A 34 -4.35 -7.03 8.93
C ALA A 34 -5.37 -5.94 9.27
N ARG A 35 -6.45 -6.29 9.98
CA ARG A 35 -7.46 -5.33 10.45
C ARG A 35 -6.85 -4.22 11.30
N ARG A 36 -6.00 -4.58 12.27
CA ARG A 36 -5.30 -3.61 13.13
C ARG A 36 -4.34 -2.71 12.36
N ASN A 37 -3.72 -3.23 11.31
CA ASN A 37 -2.83 -2.43 10.45
C ASN A 37 -3.62 -1.46 9.58
N ILE A 38 -4.74 -1.91 9.01
CA ILE A 38 -5.67 -1.09 8.20
C ILE A 38 -6.24 0.05 9.07
N SER A 39 -6.79 -0.28 10.25
CA SER A 39 -7.41 0.72 11.13
C SER A 39 -6.43 1.83 11.52
N ARG A 40 -5.18 1.49 11.83
CA ARG A 40 -4.14 2.48 12.17
C ARG A 40 -3.86 3.48 11.03
N HIS A 41 -4.09 3.09 9.78
CA HIS A 41 -3.80 3.94 8.63
C HIS A 41 -5.03 4.74 8.19
N TYR A 42 -6.21 4.10 8.13
CA TYR A 42 -7.42 4.72 7.58
C TYR A 42 -8.31 5.37 8.65
N ASP A 43 -8.22 4.97 9.92
CA ASP A 43 -9.06 5.52 10.99
C ASP A 43 -8.40 6.73 11.70
N LEU A 44 -7.62 7.53 10.97
CA LEU A 44 -6.94 8.70 11.54
C LEU A 44 -7.89 9.89 11.73
N SER A 45 -8.42 10.45 10.64
CA SER A 45 -9.46 11.48 10.62
C SER A 45 -9.84 11.82 9.18
N ASN A 46 -11.13 11.98 8.88
CA ASN A 46 -11.58 12.43 7.56
C ASN A 46 -11.09 13.84 7.23
N GLU A 47 -11.03 14.73 8.22
CA GLU A 47 -10.52 16.10 8.05
C GLU A 47 -9.06 16.12 7.62
N PHE A 48 -8.25 15.19 8.13
CA PHE A 48 -6.85 15.07 7.73
C PHE A 48 -6.72 14.64 6.26
N PHE A 49 -7.51 13.66 5.83
CA PHE A 49 -7.50 13.18 4.45
C PHE A 49 -8.03 14.23 3.46
N ALA A 50 -9.03 15.03 3.86
CA ALA A 50 -9.60 16.08 3.03
C ALA A 50 -8.60 17.19 2.67
N LEU A 51 -7.48 17.34 3.41
CA LEU A 51 -6.44 18.32 3.10
C LEU A 51 -5.69 18.04 1.80
N PHE A 52 -5.67 16.78 1.32
CA PHE A 52 -4.86 16.39 0.16
C PHE A 52 -5.57 15.45 -0.82
N LEU A 53 -6.71 14.86 -0.45
CA LEU A 53 -7.57 14.14 -1.37
C LEU A 53 -8.51 15.11 -2.10
N ASP A 54 -9.03 14.67 -3.24
CA ASP A 54 -10.11 15.38 -3.92
C ASP A 54 -11.46 15.18 -3.20
N GLU A 55 -12.49 15.90 -3.64
CA GLU A 55 -13.85 15.86 -3.06
C GLU A 55 -14.47 14.45 -3.04
N THR A 56 -14.04 13.53 -3.90
CA THR A 56 -14.53 12.15 -3.90
C THR A 56 -13.92 11.29 -2.78
N MET A 57 -12.92 11.81 -2.06
CA MET A 57 -12.15 11.09 -1.05
C MET A 57 -11.51 9.80 -1.59
N THR A 58 -11.20 9.78 -2.90
CA THR A 58 -10.63 8.59 -3.53
C THR A 58 -9.14 8.48 -3.20
N TYR A 59 -8.81 7.59 -2.27
CA TYR A 59 -7.42 7.34 -1.88
C TYR A 59 -6.77 6.21 -2.67
N SER A 60 -6.60 6.44 -3.98
CA SER A 60 -5.89 5.52 -4.87
C SER A 60 -5.43 6.26 -6.13
N SER A 61 -4.69 5.59 -7.03
CA SER A 61 -4.20 6.24 -8.27
C SER A 61 -5.34 6.68 -9.19
N GLY A 62 -5.30 7.93 -9.66
CA GLY A 62 -6.13 8.44 -10.75
C GLY A 62 -5.61 7.98 -12.13
N ILE A 63 -6.46 8.06 -13.16
CA ILE A 63 -6.05 7.87 -14.56
C ILE A 63 -6.10 9.23 -15.24
N PHE A 64 -4.95 9.83 -15.56
CA PHE A 64 -4.86 11.12 -16.25
C PHE A 64 -4.90 10.93 -17.78
N LYS A 65 -5.57 11.84 -18.49
CA LYS A 65 -5.71 11.81 -19.95
C LYS A 65 -4.80 12.82 -20.65
N ASN A 66 -4.71 14.02 -20.09
CA ASN A 66 -3.85 15.10 -20.58
C ASN A 66 -2.92 15.51 -19.45
N GLU A 67 -1.65 15.76 -19.73
CA GLU A 67 -0.67 16.13 -18.70
C GLU A 67 -0.89 17.56 -18.16
N ASP A 68 -1.47 18.45 -18.96
CA ASP A 68 -1.47 19.89 -18.67
C ASP A 68 -2.76 20.42 -18.01
N ASP A 69 -3.93 19.79 -18.22
CA ASP A 69 -5.25 20.36 -17.88
C ASP A 69 -6.19 19.42 -17.11
N ASP A 70 -5.68 18.28 -16.65
CA ASP A 70 -6.51 17.25 -16.03
C ASP A 70 -6.44 17.33 -14.50
N ASP A 71 -7.57 17.65 -13.87
CA ASP A 71 -7.66 17.76 -12.42
C ASP A 71 -7.70 16.37 -11.75
N LEU A 72 -7.33 16.33 -10.47
CA LEU A 72 -7.31 15.07 -9.71
C LEU A 72 -8.71 14.42 -9.68
N LYS A 73 -9.76 15.22 -9.48
CA LYS A 73 -11.15 14.75 -9.45
C LYS A 73 -11.54 14.08 -10.77
N GLY A 74 -11.25 14.69 -11.91
CA GLY A 74 -11.48 14.13 -13.24
C GLY A 74 -10.71 12.83 -13.45
N ALA A 75 -9.45 12.78 -13.03
CA ALA A 75 -8.64 11.56 -13.09
C ALA A 75 -9.19 10.40 -12.24
N GLN A 76 -9.73 10.70 -11.05
CA GLN A 76 -10.36 9.69 -10.19
C GLN A 76 -11.68 9.19 -10.78
N LEU A 77 -12.54 10.08 -11.25
CA LEU A 77 -13.80 9.70 -11.88
C LEU A 77 -13.57 8.83 -13.12
N ARG A 78 -12.57 9.20 -13.95
CA ARG A 78 -12.17 8.41 -15.12
C ARG A 78 -11.71 7.00 -14.75
N LYS A 79 -10.95 6.87 -13.66
CA LYS A 79 -10.54 5.58 -13.12
C LYS A 79 -11.76 4.73 -12.77
N ILE A 80 -12.73 5.28 -12.04
CA ILE A 80 -13.95 4.57 -11.65
C ILE A 80 -14.77 4.17 -12.89
N SER A 81 -14.98 5.07 -13.84
CA SER A 81 -15.68 4.76 -15.10
C SER A 81 -14.99 3.65 -15.89
N SER A 82 -13.66 3.65 -15.97
CA SER A 82 -12.90 2.59 -16.65
C SER A 82 -13.08 1.23 -15.98
N LEU A 83 -13.07 1.17 -14.65
CA LEU A 83 -13.31 -0.07 -13.91
C LEU A 83 -14.73 -0.60 -14.14
N ILE A 84 -15.74 0.26 -14.07
CA ILE A 84 -17.14 -0.11 -14.33
C ILE A 84 -17.29 -0.66 -15.76
N GLN A 85 -16.70 0.01 -16.75
CA GLN A 85 -16.75 -0.44 -18.14
C GLN A 85 -16.11 -1.82 -18.31
N LYS A 86 -14.96 -2.07 -17.67
CA LYS A 86 -14.29 -3.39 -17.70
C LYS A 86 -15.16 -4.50 -17.11
N VAL A 87 -15.79 -4.25 -15.97
CA VAL A 87 -16.67 -5.23 -15.30
C VAL A 87 -17.91 -5.53 -16.15
N ILE A 88 -18.53 -4.51 -16.74
CA ILE A 88 -19.69 -4.68 -17.64
C ILE A 88 -19.29 -5.50 -18.87
N THR A 89 -18.19 -5.13 -19.54
CA THR A 89 -17.69 -5.87 -20.71
C THR A 89 -17.43 -7.33 -20.36
N GLN A 90 -16.72 -7.61 -19.25
CA GLN A 90 -16.47 -8.98 -18.79
C GLN A 90 -17.75 -9.76 -18.50
N THR A 91 -18.75 -9.13 -17.90
CA THR A 91 -20.05 -9.75 -17.60
C THR A 91 -20.77 -10.14 -18.89
N HIS A 92 -20.75 -9.29 -19.92
CA HIS A 92 -21.32 -9.61 -21.22
C HIS A 92 -20.56 -10.76 -21.92
N THR A 93 -19.23 -10.76 -21.89
CA THR A 93 -18.44 -11.86 -22.46
C THR A 93 -18.70 -13.19 -21.77
N ASN A 94 -18.84 -13.19 -20.44
CA ASN A 94 -19.04 -14.41 -19.67
C ASN A 94 -20.47 -14.97 -19.82
N LYS A 95 -21.48 -14.11 -20.01
CA LYS A 95 -22.88 -14.53 -20.29
C LYS A 95 -23.08 -15.09 -21.70
N GLY A 96 -22.20 -14.80 -22.66
CA GLY A 96 -22.26 -15.35 -24.02
C GLY A 96 -21.56 -16.71 -24.19
N LEU A 97 -20.95 -17.23 -23.11
CA LEU A 97 -20.22 -18.51 -23.08
C LEU A 97 -20.94 -19.59 -22.23
N VAL A 98 -22.20 -19.34 -21.84
CA VAL A 98 -23.08 -20.29 -21.13
C VAL A 98 -24.32 -20.56 -21.97
#